data_AF-A0A5P9EUI5-F1
#
_entry.id   AF-A0A5P9EUI5-F1
#
_cell.length_a   1.000
_cell.length_b   1.000
_cell.length_c   1.000
_cell.angle_alpha   90.00
_cell.angle_beta   90.00
_cell.angle_gamma   90.00
#
_symmetry.space_group_name_H-M   'P 1'
#
loop_
_entity.id
_entity.type
_entity.pdbx_description
1 polymer ?
#
loop_
_entity_poly.entity_id
_entity_poly.type
_entity_poly.pdbx_seq_one_letter_code
_entity_poly.pdbx_strand_id
1 'polypeptide(L)'
;MQLMVWVMHFKPIVLCSLVEGSRASLNKQALEQVIGRAYREHLSQPVTPRVIWMEVPSNQAFLEGKTSSVATLMAPVPDGTSNKLRHPFLYQLLEQWCLTTGGNKNEVVITAPDQSLSRAFLSANRKRMPPLRQITYIAKTLVRLVRSKSATGHFNTHINL
;
A
#
# COMPACT_ATOMS: atom_id res chain seq x y z
N MET A 1 28.28 -15.62 24.33
CA MET A 1 28.22 -14.55 23.31
C MET A 1 27.31 -15.03 22.17
N GLN A 2 25.99 -14.93 22.36
CA GLN A 2 24.99 -15.28 21.35
C GLN A 2 24.15 -14.01 21.15
N LEU A 3 24.52 -13.25 20.13
CA LEU A 3 23.75 -12.10 19.69
C LEU A 3 22.37 -12.61 19.25
N MET A 4 21.34 -12.29 20.04
CA MET A 4 19.95 -12.26 19.60
C MET A 4 19.90 -11.39 18.34
N VAL A 5 19.96 -12.04 17.17
CA VAL A 5 19.49 -11.44 15.94
C VAL A 5 18.00 -11.23 16.17
N TRP A 6 17.63 -10.01 16.53
CA TRP A 6 16.26 -9.53 16.40
C TRP A 6 15.90 -9.72 14.94
N VAL A 7 15.23 -10.83 14.63
CA VAL A 7 14.55 -11.00 13.35
C VAL A 7 13.51 -9.89 13.35
N MET A 8 13.86 -8.76 12.70
CA MET A 8 12.90 -7.72 12.39
C MET A 8 11.84 -8.38 11.51
N HIS A 9 10.77 -8.87 12.14
CA HIS A 9 9.67 -9.48 11.43
C HIS A 9 9.19 -8.49 10.39
N PHE A 10 9.22 -8.95 9.14
CA PHE A 10 8.70 -8.21 8.02
C PHE A 10 7.25 -7.83 8.33
N LYS A 11 7.02 -6.53 8.56
CA LYS A 11 5.68 -5.95 8.65
C LYS A 11 5.44 -5.16 7.36
N PRO A 12 4.89 -5.80 6.32
CA PRO A 12 4.66 -5.14 5.04
C PRO A 12 3.78 -3.91 5.25
N ILE A 13 4.14 -2.82 4.59
CA ILE A 13 3.28 -1.66 4.44
C ILE A 13 2.73 -1.72 3.02
N VAL A 14 1.43 -1.89 2.91
CA VAL A 14 0.71 -1.88 1.65
C VAL A 14 0.19 -0.47 1.43
N LEU A 15 0.53 0.14 0.31
CA LEU A 15 0.03 1.46 -0.07
C LEU A 15 -1.10 1.30 -1.06
N CYS A 16 -2.30 1.76 -0.68
CA CYS A 16 -3.47 1.79 -1.54
C CYS A 16 -3.75 3.23 -1.94
N SER A 17 -3.41 3.63 -3.15
CA SER A 17 -3.73 4.96 -3.68
C SER A 17 -5.08 4.95 -4.38
N LEU A 18 -5.97 5.83 -3.95
CA LEU A 18 -7.27 6.07 -4.57
C LEU A 18 -7.32 7.49 -5.10
N VAL A 19 -7.92 7.67 -6.26
CA VAL A 19 -8.17 9.01 -6.81
C VAL A 19 -9.37 9.62 -6.08
N GLU A 20 -9.25 10.89 -5.69
CA GLU A 20 -10.30 11.63 -4.98
C GLU A 20 -11.63 11.51 -5.72
N GLY A 21 -12.69 11.19 -4.97
CA GLY A 21 -14.04 11.01 -5.51
C GLY A 21 -14.28 9.74 -6.33
N SER A 22 -13.26 8.96 -6.69
CA SER A 22 -13.46 7.82 -7.60
C SER A 22 -14.15 6.62 -6.94
N ARG A 23 -14.09 6.49 -5.61
CA ARG A 23 -14.60 5.31 -4.87
C ARG A 23 -15.09 5.65 -3.45
N ALA A 24 -15.99 6.63 -3.34
CA ALA A 24 -16.54 7.08 -2.04
C ALA A 24 -17.24 5.96 -1.23
N SER A 25 -17.78 4.94 -1.91
CA SER A 25 -18.46 3.77 -1.31
C SER A 25 -17.54 2.56 -1.08
N LEU A 26 -16.21 2.72 -1.21
CA LEU A 26 -15.27 1.62 -1.07
C LEU A 26 -15.29 1.05 0.35
N ASN A 27 -15.58 -0.26 0.48
CA ASN A 27 -15.43 -0.97 1.74
C ASN A 27 -13.95 -1.27 2.02
N LYS A 28 -13.24 -0.27 2.57
CA LYS A 28 -11.81 -0.35 2.93
C LYS A 28 -11.52 -1.50 3.89
N GLN A 29 -12.42 -1.77 4.85
CA GLN A 29 -12.24 -2.86 5.82
C GLN A 29 -12.24 -4.23 5.16
N ALA A 30 -13.18 -4.47 4.24
CA ALA A 30 -13.21 -5.73 3.48
C ALA A 30 -11.93 -5.92 2.66
N LEU A 31 -11.44 -4.85 2.01
CA LEU A 31 -10.17 -4.90 1.28
C LEU A 31 -8.97 -5.15 2.18
N GLU A 32 -8.90 -4.55 3.37
CA GLU A 32 -7.83 -4.83 4.34
C GLU A 32 -7.82 -6.29 4.79
N GLN A 33 -9.00 -6.89 4.99
CA GLN A 33 -9.13 -8.31 5.34
C GLN A 33 -8.67 -9.23 4.21
N VAL A 34 -9.07 -8.92 2.97
CA VAL A 34 -8.63 -9.60 1.75
C VAL A 34 -7.12 -9.53 1.61
N ILE A 35 -6.53 -8.34 1.74
CA ILE A 35 -5.09 -8.14 1.64
C ILE A 35 -4.40 -8.97 2.73
N GLY A 36 -4.86 -8.89 3.98
CA GLY A 36 -4.32 -9.69 5.06
C GLY A 36 -4.42 -11.20 4.82
N ARG A 37 -5.50 -11.68 4.21
CA ARG A 37 -5.68 -13.09 3.83
C ARG A 37 -4.67 -13.51 2.75
N ALA A 38 -4.53 -12.72 1.68
CA ALA A 38 -3.59 -13.01 0.60
C ALA A 38 -2.14 -13.13 1.10
N TYR A 39 -1.74 -12.25 2.02
CA TYR A 39 -0.42 -12.33 2.65
C TYR A 39 -0.23 -13.62 3.48
N ARG A 40 -1.26 -14.11 4.17
CA ARG A 40 -1.19 -15.35 4.96
C ARG A 40 -1.18 -16.60 4.09
N GLU A 41 -1.89 -16.59 2.97
CA GLU A 41 -2.06 -17.77 2.11
C GLU A 41 -0.90 -17.96 1.14
N HIS A 42 -0.31 -16.88 0.62
CA HIS A 42 0.70 -16.97 -0.44
C HIS A 42 2.13 -16.74 0.01
N LEU A 43 2.37 -16.23 1.23
CA LEU A 43 3.71 -16.02 1.74
C LEU A 43 4.06 -17.07 2.79
N SER A 44 5.30 -17.53 2.73
CA SER A 44 5.81 -18.61 3.59
C SER A 44 5.79 -18.29 5.09
N GLN A 45 5.63 -17.01 5.45
CA GLN A 45 5.48 -16.58 6.83
C GLN A 45 4.16 -15.82 6.98
N PRO A 46 3.28 -16.22 7.92
CA PRO A 46 2.03 -15.53 8.16
C PRO A 46 2.31 -14.13 8.72
N VAL A 47 2.27 -13.14 7.84
CA VAL A 47 2.44 -11.73 8.21
C VAL A 47 1.14 -11.00 7.94
N THR A 48 0.77 -10.10 8.85
CA THR A 48 -0.36 -9.20 8.64
C THR A 48 0.19 -7.84 8.19
N PRO A 49 -0.07 -7.41 6.94
CA PRO A 49 0.36 -6.11 6.46
C PRO A 49 -0.37 -4.98 7.19
N ARG A 50 0.25 -3.82 7.23
CA ARG A 50 -0.43 -2.55 7.52
C ARG A 50 -0.83 -1.93 6.19
N VAL A 51 -2.11 -1.67 6.01
CA VAL A 51 -2.61 -0.96 4.83
C VAL A 51 -2.67 0.53 5.15
N ILE A 52 -2.13 1.34 4.24
CA ILE A 52 -2.22 2.80 4.27
C ILE A 52 -2.96 3.22 3.01
N TRP A 53 -4.09 3.88 3.20
CA TRP A 53 -4.87 4.47 2.12
C TRP A 53 -4.33 5.88 1.85
N MET A 54 -4.01 6.13 0.59
CA MET A 54 -3.52 7.41 0.10
C MET A 54 -4.55 7.98 -0.85
N GLU A 55 -4.95 9.22 -0.62
CA GLU A 55 -5.81 9.95 -1.55
C GLU A 55 -4.96 10.81 -2.50
N VAL A 56 -5.20 10.62 -3.79
CA VAL A 56 -4.54 11.31 -4.90
C VAL A 56 -5.56 12.28 -5.51
N PRO A 57 -5.26 13.58 -5.60
CA PRO A 57 -6.16 14.51 -6.26
C PRO A 57 -6.49 14.08 -7.69
N SER A 58 -7.73 14.33 -8.13
CA SER A 58 -8.23 13.92 -9.45
C SER A 58 -7.43 14.48 -10.64
N ASN A 59 -6.74 15.61 -10.44
CA ASN A 59 -5.86 16.23 -11.42
C ASN A 59 -4.39 15.76 -11.34
N GLN A 60 -4.08 14.73 -10.53
CA GLN A 60 -2.72 14.21 -10.33
C GLN A 60 -2.58 12.71 -10.63
N ALA A 61 -3.64 12.08 -11.13
CA ALA A 61 -3.61 10.69 -11.59
C ALA A 61 -3.79 10.66 -13.10
N PHE A 62 -2.83 10.05 -13.82
CA PHE A 62 -2.84 9.97 -15.27
C PHE A 62 -2.62 8.54 -15.76
N LEU A 63 -3.31 8.17 -16.83
CA LEU A 63 -3.10 6.95 -17.61
C LEU A 63 -3.09 7.34 -19.09
N GLU A 64 -2.07 6.93 -19.82
CA GLU A 64 -1.91 7.24 -21.26
C GLU A 64 -2.02 8.75 -21.58
N GLY A 65 -1.46 9.59 -20.70
CA GLY A 65 -1.48 11.06 -20.85
C GLY A 65 -2.83 11.72 -20.56
N LYS A 66 -3.85 10.97 -20.11
CA LYS A 66 -5.17 11.48 -19.73
C LYS A 66 -5.41 11.33 -18.24
N THR A 67 -6.24 12.19 -17.66
CA THR A 67 -6.68 12.04 -16.27
C THR A 67 -7.33 10.68 -16.05
N SER A 68 -7.04 10.05 -14.93
CA SER A 68 -7.44 8.67 -14.65
C SER A 68 -8.02 8.54 -13.24
N SER A 69 -8.99 7.64 -13.08
CA SER A 69 -9.56 7.23 -11.80
C SER A 69 -8.97 5.92 -11.26
N VAL A 70 -8.00 5.35 -11.99
CA VAL A 70 -7.40 4.04 -11.70
C VAL A 70 -6.70 4.06 -10.34
N ALA A 71 -7.07 3.10 -9.49
CA ALA A 71 -6.43 2.91 -8.21
C ALA A 71 -5.06 2.23 -8.37
N THR A 72 -4.16 2.45 -7.42
CA THR A 72 -2.89 1.70 -7.39
C THR A 72 -2.71 1.00 -6.06
N LEU A 73 -2.31 -0.26 -6.09
CA LEU A 73 -1.97 -1.05 -4.92
C LEU A 73 -0.49 -1.45 -5.01
N MET A 74 0.34 -0.94 -4.10
CA MET A 74 1.70 -1.44 -3.91
C MET A 74 1.72 -2.33 -2.68
N ALA A 75 1.88 -3.64 -2.90
CA ALA A 75 1.86 -4.67 -1.87
C ALA A 75 3.20 -5.41 -1.83
N PRO A 76 4.23 -4.87 -1.14
CA PRO A 76 5.56 -5.46 -1.14
C PRO A 76 5.57 -6.87 -0.55
N VAL A 77 6.40 -7.74 -1.13
CA VAL A 77 6.62 -9.13 -0.69
C VAL A 77 8.07 -9.32 -0.20
N PRO A 78 8.40 -10.41 0.53
CA PRO A 78 9.78 -10.70 0.90
C PRO A 78 10.72 -10.73 -0.30
N ASP A 79 11.97 -10.32 -0.09
CA ASP A 79 12.98 -10.31 -1.15
C ASP A 79 13.20 -11.72 -1.70
N GLY A 80 13.32 -11.84 -3.02
CA GLY A 80 13.50 -13.15 -3.68
C GLY A 80 12.25 -14.04 -3.68
N THR A 81 11.06 -13.50 -3.36
CA THR A 81 9.80 -14.26 -3.52
C THR A 81 9.67 -14.76 -4.96
N SER A 82 9.61 -16.08 -5.12
CA SER A 82 9.55 -16.70 -6.45
C SER A 82 8.30 -16.28 -7.23
N ASN A 83 8.40 -16.29 -8.57
CA ASN A 83 7.25 -16.03 -9.43
C ASN A 83 6.10 -17.02 -9.24
N LYS A 84 6.38 -18.24 -8.77
CA LYS A 84 5.36 -19.26 -8.45
C LYS A 84 4.47 -18.83 -7.28
N LEU A 85 4.98 -18.00 -6.36
CA LEU A 85 4.21 -17.45 -5.24
C LEU A 85 3.67 -16.05 -5.56
N ARG A 86 4.47 -15.21 -6.23
CA ARG A 86 4.14 -13.82 -6.54
C ARG A 86 2.95 -13.68 -7.50
N HIS A 87 2.87 -14.51 -8.54
CA HIS A 87 1.77 -14.42 -9.51
C HIS A 87 0.41 -14.76 -8.86
N PRO A 88 0.23 -15.91 -8.20
CA PRO A 88 -1.02 -16.22 -7.51
C PRO A 88 -1.44 -15.13 -6.51
N PHE A 89 -0.48 -14.59 -5.75
CA PHE A 89 -0.72 -13.48 -4.83
C PHE A 89 -1.30 -12.24 -5.54
N LEU A 90 -0.71 -11.83 -6.68
CA LEU A 90 -1.20 -10.70 -7.46
C LEU A 90 -2.60 -10.94 -8.03
N TYR A 91 -2.85 -12.12 -8.59
CA TYR A 91 -4.15 -12.46 -9.16
C TYR A 91 -5.24 -12.54 -8.09
N GLN A 92 -4.93 -13.08 -6.92
CA GLN A 92 -5.88 -13.11 -5.82
C GLN A 92 -6.24 -11.70 -5.36
N LEU A 93 -5.25 -10.79 -5.21
CA LEU A 93 -5.53 -9.40 -4.88
C LEU A 93 -6.39 -8.71 -5.95
N LEU A 94 -6.12 -8.98 -7.24
CA LEU A 94 -6.89 -8.41 -8.35
C LEU A 94 -8.33 -8.92 -8.37
N GLU A 95 -8.52 -10.22 -8.25
CA GLU A 95 -9.85 -10.85 -8.23
C GLU A 95 -10.67 -10.30 -7.05
N GLN A 96 -10.09 -10.32 -5.85
CA GLN A 96 -10.79 -9.85 -4.66
C GLN A 96 -11.04 -8.36 -4.67
N TRP A 97 -10.16 -7.57 -5.31
CA TRP A 97 -10.44 -6.16 -5.58
C TRP A 97 -11.68 -6.02 -6.45
N CYS A 98 -11.71 -6.65 -7.62
CA CYS A 98 -12.87 -6.59 -8.53
C CYS A 98 -14.17 -7.01 -7.83
N LEU A 99 -14.14 -8.10 -7.06
CA LEU A 99 -15.30 -8.58 -6.29
C LEU A 99 -15.75 -7.57 -5.23
N THR A 100 -14.82 -7.02 -4.45
CA THR A 100 -15.15 -6.11 -3.34
C THR A 100 -15.63 -4.75 -3.83
N THR A 101 -15.15 -4.30 -4.99
CA THR A 101 -15.46 -2.96 -5.50
C THR A 101 -16.52 -2.96 -6.60
N GLY A 102 -16.92 -4.12 -7.11
CA GLY A 102 -17.73 -4.23 -8.34
C GLY A 102 -17.03 -3.69 -9.60
N GLY A 103 -15.71 -3.48 -9.52
CA GLY A 103 -14.91 -2.86 -10.57
C GLY A 103 -14.35 -3.89 -11.54
N ASN A 104 -13.75 -3.42 -12.63
CA ASN A 104 -13.06 -4.30 -13.57
C ASN A 104 -11.53 -4.23 -13.40
N LYS A 105 -10.83 -5.21 -14.00
CA LYS A 105 -9.36 -5.37 -13.89
C LYS A 105 -8.54 -4.18 -14.40
N ASN A 106 -9.11 -3.30 -15.22
CA ASN A 106 -8.42 -2.13 -15.78
C ASN A 106 -8.54 -0.90 -14.86
N GLU A 107 -9.28 -0.99 -13.76
CA GLU A 107 -9.48 0.12 -12.82
C GLU A 107 -8.52 0.08 -11.62
N VAL A 108 -7.60 -0.88 -11.61
CA VAL A 108 -6.57 -1.01 -10.58
C VAL A 108 -5.25 -1.50 -11.18
N VAL A 109 -4.16 -0.89 -10.73
CA VAL A 109 -2.80 -1.38 -10.98
C VAL A 109 -2.25 -1.96 -9.69
N ILE A 110 -1.93 -3.25 -9.69
CA ILE A 110 -1.39 -3.94 -8.51
C ILE A 110 0.07 -4.30 -8.76
N THR A 111 0.93 -3.97 -7.82
CA THR A 111 2.36 -4.30 -7.85
C THR A 111 2.77 -5.03 -6.58
N ALA A 112 3.64 -6.03 -6.73
CA ALA A 112 4.19 -6.81 -5.63
C ALA A 112 5.72 -6.82 -5.67
N PRO A 113 6.37 -5.65 -5.47
CA PRO A 113 7.82 -5.55 -5.51
C PRO A 113 8.48 -6.26 -4.31
N ASP A 114 9.76 -6.58 -4.46
CA ASP A 114 10.63 -6.93 -3.34
C ASP A 114 10.59 -5.81 -2.28
N GLN A 115 10.53 -6.20 -1.01
CA GLN A 115 10.47 -5.27 0.12
C GLN A 115 11.63 -4.26 0.11
N SER A 116 12.82 -4.69 -0.30
CA SER A 116 14.02 -3.86 -0.39
C SER A 116 13.86 -2.78 -1.45
N LEU A 117 13.31 -3.14 -2.61
CA LEU A 117 13.01 -2.21 -3.70
C LEU A 117 11.93 -1.20 -3.28
N SER A 118 10.86 -1.65 -2.63
CA SER A 118 9.82 -0.75 -2.12
C SER A 118 10.38 0.24 -1.09
N ARG A 119 11.22 -0.23 -0.15
CA ARG A 119 11.91 0.64 0.82
C ARG A 119 12.84 1.64 0.13
N ALA A 120 13.61 1.20 -0.86
CA ALA A 120 14.50 2.06 -1.64
C ALA A 120 13.70 3.16 -2.35
N PHE A 121 12.60 2.80 -3.02
CA PHE A 121 11.71 3.74 -3.69
C PHE A 121 11.13 4.80 -2.72
N LEU A 122 10.58 4.38 -1.57
CA LEU A 122 10.04 5.30 -0.57
C LEU A 122 11.15 6.19 0.03
N SER A 123 12.34 5.62 0.26
CA SER A 123 13.48 6.39 0.77
C SER A 123 14.00 7.42 -0.23
N ALA A 124 14.00 7.09 -1.53
CA ALA A 124 14.43 7.99 -2.59
C ALA A 124 13.50 9.20 -2.70
N ASN A 125 12.18 8.98 -2.61
CA ASN A 125 11.20 10.07 -2.58
C ASN A 125 11.43 10.99 -1.38
N ARG A 126 11.74 10.42 -0.20
CA ARG A 126 12.02 11.19 1.02
C ARG A 126 13.31 12.02 0.93
N LYS A 127 14.37 11.47 0.32
CA LYS A 127 15.67 12.16 0.16
C LYS A 127 15.60 13.40 -0.73
N ARG A 128 14.51 13.60 -1.49
CA ARG A 128 14.28 14.83 -2.27
C ARG A 128 13.93 16.04 -1.40
N MET A 129 13.64 15.83 -0.11
CA MET A 129 13.30 16.90 0.83
C MET A 129 14.52 17.31 1.66
N PRO A 130 14.67 18.61 1.99
CA PRO A 130 15.65 19.06 2.98
C PRO A 130 15.45 18.35 4.34
N PRO A 131 16.52 18.07 5.12
CA PRO A 131 16.43 17.28 6.36
C PRO A 131 15.42 17.81 7.39
N LEU A 132 15.35 19.13 7.59
CA LEU A 132 14.35 19.75 8.47
C LEU A 132 12.91 19.50 7.99
N ARG A 133 12.68 19.66 6.67
CA ARG A 133 11.36 19.41 6.06
C ARG A 133 10.97 17.94 6.11
N GLN A 134 11.95 17.03 6.03
CA GLN A 134 11.73 15.60 6.16
C GLN A 134 11.18 15.25 7.55
N ILE A 135 11.76 15.81 8.61
CA ILE A 135 11.27 15.57 9.99
C ILE A 135 9.84 16.08 10.13
N THR A 136 9.57 17.32 9.70
CA THR A 136 8.22 17.91 9.77
C THR A 136 7.21 17.10 8.95
N TYR A 137 7.61 16.63 7.77
CA TYR A 137 6.78 15.78 6.91
C TYR A 137 6.44 14.46 7.61
N ILE A 138 7.44 13.74 8.13
CA ILE A 138 7.22 12.48 8.84
C ILE A 138 6.29 12.68 10.03
N ALA A 139 6.54 13.70 10.85
CA ALA A 139 5.72 14.00 12.02
C ALA A 139 4.26 14.29 11.61
N LYS A 140 4.05 15.13 10.59
CA LYS A 140 2.72 15.47 10.07
C LYS A 140 1.98 14.23 9.53
N THR A 141 2.69 13.38 8.79
CA THR A 141 2.13 12.12 8.28
C THR A 141 1.73 11.19 9.42
N LEU A 142 2.61 10.98 10.41
CA LEU A 142 2.31 10.13 11.57
C LEU A 142 1.09 10.64 12.35
N VAL A 143 1.02 11.94 12.63
CA VAL A 143 -0.12 12.56 13.32
C VAL A 143 -1.41 12.34 12.54
N ARG A 144 -1.38 12.54 11.21
CA ARG A 144 -2.54 12.29 10.35
C ARG A 144 -2.97 10.83 10.35
N LEU A 145 -2.03 9.90 10.22
CA LEU A 145 -2.31 8.46 10.23
C LEU A 145 -2.92 8.00 11.56
N VAL A 146 -2.37 8.46 12.69
CA VAL A 146 -2.92 8.15 14.02
C VAL A 146 -4.32 8.74 14.16
N ARG A 147 -4.49 10.03 13.83
CA ARG A 147 -5.79 10.71 13.89
C ARG A 147 -6.83 10.03 13.00
N SER A 148 -6.46 9.65 11.78
CA SER A 148 -7.38 8.98 10.85
C SER A 148 -7.77 7.59 11.35
N LYS A 149 -6.82 6.85 11.95
CA LYS A 149 -7.07 5.51 12.49
C LYS A 149 -8.07 5.58 13.63
N SER A 150 -7.94 6.57 14.51
CA SER A 150 -8.90 6.80 15.59
C SER A 150 -10.27 7.28 15.11
N ALA A 151 -10.32 8.14 14.08
CA ALA A 151 -11.57 8.73 13.61
C ALA A 151 -12.38 7.83 12.66
N THR A 152 -11.70 7.06 11.80
CA THR A 152 -12.34 6.31 10.69
C THR A 152 -12.04 4.81 10.73
N GLY A 153 -11.23 4.35 11.69
CA GLY A 153 -10.79 2.95 11.75
C GLY A 153 -9.69 2.59 10.73
N HIS A 154 -9.27 3.53 9.87
CA HIS A 154 -8.29 3.29 8.80
C HIS A 154 -7.11 4.27 8.84
N PHE A 155 -5.94 3.80 8.41
CA PHE A 155 -4.79 4.67 8.17
C PHE A 155 -4.98 5.37 6.82
N ASN A 156 -5.31 6.65 6.84
CA ASN A 156 -5.55 7.48 5.66
C ASN A 156 -4.57 8.66 5.65
N THR A 157 -4.08 9.02 4.48
CA THR A 157 -3.31 10.24 4.24
C THR A 157 -3.56 10.76 2.82
N HIS A 158 -3.13 11.98 2.52
CA HIS A 158 -3.10 12.53 1.16
C HIS A 158 -1.67 12.44 0.61
N ILE A 159 -1.55 12.32 -0.72
CA ILE A 159 -0.25 12.30 -1.39
C ILE A 159 0.48 13.64 -1.30
N ASN A 160 -0.27 14.75 -1.32
CA ASN A 160 0.24 16.09 -1.07
C ASN A 160 0.15 16.39 0.43
N LEU A 161 1.31 16.45 1.08
CA LEU A 161 1.47 16.72 2.50
C LEU A 161 2.16 18.06 2.72
#